data_AF-A0A511NAI8-F1
#
_entry.id   AF-A0A511NAI8-F1
#
_cell.length_a   1.000
_cell.length_b   1.000
_cell.length_c   1.000
_cell.angle_alpha   90.00
_cell.angle_beta   90.00
_cell.angle_gamma   90.00
#
_symmetry.space_group_name_H-M   'P 1'
#
loop_
_entity.id
_entity.type
_entity.pdbx_description
1 polymer ?
#
loop_
_entity_poly.entity_id
_entity_poly.type
_entity_poly.pdbx_seq_one_letter_code
_entity_poly.pdbx_strand_id
1 'polypeptide(L)'
;MTEASIPHYGWWPEIPDPDLVTQTTLSKEGLRLAPGQRHVATVSYGKRGKDTALLYRRSEARPKRQASEKQLAALAAAREKKERLHSDRFDRHIRASQRHTLKWARDLLQVPESFVILDTSTTSLEGEVIRITVLSGSGVALLDQRLCPLGEVDQDAQQIHGLGMEDLQDQPMFSEVWAQVQQTLRGKLIVAYNEDFDRDRLRYTRDLHGISREAFPFPRKRWDCLMTHASCILGDPEFDEYEQLIDFEYVSLWAARHQMASRLGEAEPDILRIRDSVVNARVALEVLQLLARQVDPQEPA
;
A
#
# COMPACT_ATOMS: atom_id res chain seq x y z
N MET A 1 -38.15 -33.25 -48.66
CA MET A 1 -37.65 -31.86 -48.80
C MET A 1 -36.28 -31.82 -48.17
N THR A 2 -35.23 -31.64 -48.96
CA THR A 2 -33.84 -31.54 -48.51
C THR A 2 -33.66 -30.27 -47.67
N GLU A 3 -33.19 -30.38 -46.43
CA GLU A 3 -32.78 -29.21 -45.63
C GLU A 3 -31.72 -28.44 -46.40
N ALA A 4 -32.01 -27.19 -46.76
CA ALA A 4 -31.05 -26.33 -47.44
C ALA A 4 -29.85 -26.08 -46.51
N SER A 5 -28.65 -26.35 -47.01
CA SER A 5 -27.40 -26.07 -46.28
C SER A 5 -27.32 -24.58 -45.95
N ILE A 6 -27.01 -24.26 -44.70
CA ILE A 6 -26.84 -22.88 -44.23
C ILE A 6 -25.54 -22.31 -44.86
N PRO A 7 -25.59 -21.18 -45.59
CA PRO A 7 -24.42 -20.55 -46.17
C PRO A 7 -23.39 -20.11 -45.12
N HIS A 8 -22.12 -20.21 -45.48
CA HIS A 8 -20.99 -19.71 -44.71
C HIS A 8 -20.17 -18.73 -45.54
N TYR A 9 -19.83 -17.57 -44.96
CA TYR A 9 -18.99 -16.54 -45.58
C TYR A 9 -17.62 -16.51 -44.90
N GLY A 10 -16.55 -16.37 -45.67
CA GLY A 10 -15.20 -16.31 -45.12
C GLY A 10 -14.90 -14.96 -44.47
N TRP A 11 -15.59 -13.91 -44.89
CA TRP A 11 -15.34 -12.54 -44.43
C TRP A 11 -16.55 -11.60 -44.63
N TRP A 12 -16.58 -10.48 -43.90
CA TRP A 12 -17.73 -9.56 -43.83
C TRP A 12 -18.18 -8.94 -45.18
N PRO A 13 -17.28 -8.48 -46.07
CA PRO A 13 -17.67 -7.89 -47.37
C PRO A 13 -18.18 -8.90 -48.39
N GLU A 14 -18.04 -10.21 -48.14
CA GLU A 14 -18.56 -11.26 -49.02
C GLU A 14 -20.06 -11.50 -48.81
N ILE A 15 -20.63 -10.95 -47.74
CA ILE A 15 -22.05 -11.07 -47.43
C ILE A 15 -22.83 -10.22 -48.44
N PRO A 16 -23.60 -10.85 -49.35
CA PRO A 16 -24.24 -10.13 -50.46
C PRO A 16 -25.49 -9.35 -50.02
N ASP A 17 -26.05 -9.71 -48.87
CA ASP A 17 -27.29 -9.17 -48.36
C ASP A 17 -27.03 -8.31 -47.11
N PRO A 18 -27.24 -6.98 -47.16
CA PRO A 18 -27.06 -6.10 -46.01
C PRO A 18 -28.09 -6.32 -44.89
N ASP A 19 -29.13 -7.12 -45.13
CA ASP A 19 -30.10 -7.56 -44.11
C ASP A 19 -29.51 -8.65 -43.19
N LEU A 20 -28.40 -9.30 -43.55
CA LEU A 20 -27.75 -10.32 -42.74
C LEU A 20 -26.83 -9.69 -41.69
N VAL A 21 -27.26 -9.77 -40.43
CA VAL A 21 -26.56 -9.13 -39.31
C VAL A 21 -26.44 -10.05 -38.11
N THR A 22 -25.51 -9.72 -37.22
CA THR A 22 -25.37 -10.44 -35.95
C THR A 22 -26.45 -10.02 -34.95
N GLN A 23 -26.68 -10.88 -33.95
CA GLN A 23 -27.51 -10.52 -32.80
C GLN A 23 -26.98 -9.28 -32.05
N THR A 24 -25.66 -9.07 -32.04
CA THR A 24 -25.04 -7.87 -31.45
C THR A 24 -25.39 -6.60 -32.23
N THR A 25 -25.38 -6.67 -33.56
CA THR A 25 -25.81 -5.56 -34.43
C THR A 25 -27.28 -5.23 -34.18
N LEU A 26 -28.17 -6.23 -34.20
CA LEU A 26 -29.58 -6.05 -33.83
C LEU A 26 -29.72 -5.40 -32.44
N SER A 27 -28.94 -5.89 -31.48
CA SER A 27 -28.96 -5.40 -30.11
C SER A 27 -28.61 -3.91 -30.00
N LYS A 28 -27.62 -3.44 -30.78
CA LYS A 28 -27.19 -2.04 -30.87
C LYS A 28 -28.24 -1.16 -31.58
N GLU A 29 -28.95 -1.72 -32.55
CA GLU A 29 -30.07 -1.06 -33.26
C GLU A 29 -31.38 -1.08 -32.45
N GLY A 30 -31.37 -1.57 -31.20
CA GLY A 30 -32.57 -1.66 -30.37
C GLY A 30 -33.54 -2.79 -30.78
N LEU A 31 -33.11 -3.72 -31.63
CA LEU A 31 -33.85 -4.88 -32.09
C LEU A 31 -33.44 -6.15 -31.33
N ARG A 32 -34.29 -7.18 -31.38
CA ARG A 32 -34.00 -8.54 -30.91
C ARG A 32 -34.59 -9.55 -31.87
N LEU A 33 -34.07 -10.78 -31.82
CA LEU A 33 -34.60 -11.89 -32.60
C LEU A 33 -36.09 -12.10 -32.31
N ALA A 34 -36.87 -12.36 -33.36
CA ALA A 34 -38.25 -12.80 -33.18
C ALA A 34 -38.28 -14.19 -32.52
N PRO A 35 -39.36 -14.54 -31.79
CA PRO A 35 -39.51 -15.89 -31.24
C PRO A 35 -39.37 -16.95 -32.34
N GLY A 36 -38.43 -17.87 -32.17
CA GLY A 36 -38.15 -18.95 -33.12
C GLY A 36 -37.32 -18.56 -34.35
N GLN A 37 -36.84 -17.31 -34.44
CA GLN A 37 -35.96 -16.89 -35.53
C GLN A 37 -34.64 -17.68 -35.50
N ARG A 38 -34.34 -18.39 -36.58
CA ARG A 38 -33.09 -19.14 -36.74
C ARG A 38 -32.07 -18.30 -37.50
N HIS A 39 -30.80 -18.59 -37.30
CA HIS A 39 -29.76 -18.01 -38.14
C HIS A 39 -29.89 -18.59 -39.56
N VAL A 40 -29.63 -17.75 -40.55
CA VAL A 40 -29.78 -18.09 -41.98
C VAL A 40 -28.45 -18.10 -42.71
N ALA A 41 -27.38 -17.67 -42.06
CA ALA A 41 -26.01 -17.77 -42.55
C ALA A 41 -25.02 -17.70 -41.38
N THR A 42 -23.75 -17.93 -41.68
CA THR A 42 -22.64 -17.73 -40.74
C THR A 42 -21.50 -16.99 -41.42
N VAL A 43 -20.65 -16.30 -40.66
CA VAL A 43 -19.46 -15.63 -41.19
C VAL A 43 -18.27 -15.82 -40.27
N SER A 44 -17.09 -16.04 -40.86
CA SER A 44 -15.83 -16.13 -40.13
C SER A 44 -15.32 -14.75 -39.72
N TYR A 45 -14.79 -14.63 -38.50
CA TYR A 45 -14.19 -13.42 -37.96
C TYR A 45 -13.01 -13.76 -37.01
N GLY A 46 -12.39 -12.73 -36.44
CA GLY A 46 -11.27 -12.88 -35.51
C GLY A 46 -9.93 -13.14 -36.20
N LYS A 47 -8.86 -13.30 -35.41
CA LYS A 47 -7.49 -13.46 -35.93
C LYS A 47 -7.40 -14.79 -36.71
N ARG A 48 -7.10 -14.72 -38.01
CA ARG A 48 -7.07 -15.86 -38.95
C ARG A 48 -8.43 -16.51 -39.24
N GLY A 49 -9.56 -15.84 -38.99
CA GLY A 49 -10.89 -16.33 -39.36
C GLY A 49 -11.36 -17.58 -38.61
N LYS A 50 -10.90 -17.77 -37.36
CA LYS A 50 -11.20 -18.96 -36.56
C LYS A 50 -12.53 -18.90 -35.81
N ASP A 51 -13.07 -17.71 -35.62
CA ASP A 51 -14.33 -17.53 -34.90
C ASP A 51 -15.48 -17.43 -35.90
N THR A 52 -16.66 -17.94 -35.56
CA THR A 52 -17.84 -17.92 -36.45
C THR A 52 -18.98 -17.14 -35.80
N ALA A 53 -19.48 -16.11 -36.47
CA ALA A 53 -20.65 -15.37 -36.06
C ALA A 53 -21.89 -15.90 -36.78
N LEU A 54 -23.00 -16.01 -36.05
CA LEU A 54 -24.31 -16.36 -36.61
C LEU A 54 -24.99 -15.11 -37.19
N LEU A 55 -25.51 -15.22 -38.40
CA LEU A 55 -26.21 -14.15 -39.11
C LEU A 55 -27.71 -14.42 -39.18
N TYR A 56 -28.47 -13.38 -38.90
CA TYR A 56 -29.93 -13.37 -38.85
C TYR A 56 -30.44 -12.28 -39.79
N ARG A 57 -31.65 -12.46 -40.33
CA ARG A 57 -32.32 -11.40 -41.10
C ARG A 57 -32.76 -10.27 -40.18
N ARG A 58 -32.29 -9.05 -40.44
CA ARG A 58 -32.72 -7.85 -39.71
C ARG A 58 -34.20 -7.59 -39.93
N SER A 59 -34.71 -7.81 -41.13
CA SER A 59 -36.13 -7.67 -41.48
C SER A 59 -37.09 -8.52 -40.64
N GLU A 60 -36.64 -9.67 -40.14
CA GLU A 60 -37.43 -10.57 -39.27
C GLU A 60 -37.32 -10.21 -37.78
N ALA A 61 -36.37 -9.35 -37.41
CA ALA A 61 -36.17 -8.91 -36.04
C ALA A 61 -37.31 -8.00 -35.57
N ARG A 62 -37.48 -7.92 -34.25
CA ARG A 62 -38.53 -7.09 -33.63
C ARG A 62 -37.92 -6.09 -32.66
N PRO A 63 -38.53 -4.92 -32.43
CA PRO A 63 -38.08 -3.98 -31.43
C PRO A 63 -37.94 -4.65 -30.05
N LYS A 64 -36.84 -4.34 -29.36
CA LYS A 64 -36.73 -4.66 -27.94
C LYS A 64 -37.81 -3.88 -27.20
N ARG A 65 -38.45 -4.55 -26.25
CA ARG A 65 -39.33 -3.87 -25.31
C ARG A 65 -38.47 -2.90 -24.50
N GLN A 66 -38.84 -1.63 -24.51
CA GLN A 66 -38.22 -0.64 -23.62
C GLN A 66 -38.56 -1.01 -22.18
N ALA A 67 -37.58 -0.89 -21.28
CA ALA A 67 -37.81 -1.10 -19.86
C ALA A 67 -38.88 -0.10 -19.39
N SER A 68 -39.86 -0.58 -18.61
CA SER A 68 -40.84 0.33 -18.01
C SER A 68 -40.18 1.24 -16.99
N GLU A 69 -40.80 2.37 -16.66
CA GLU A 69 -40.32 3.28 -15.61
C GLU A 69 -40.05 2.53 -14.29
N LYS A 70 -40.93 1.59 -13.91
CA LYS A 70 -40.74 0.74 -12.73
C LYS A 70 -39.49 -0.14 -12.82
N GLN A 71 -39.17 -0.67 -14.00
CA GLN A 71 -37.96 -1.48 -14.21
C GLN A 71 -36.69 -0.62 -14.20
N LEU A 72 -36.73 0.57 -14.80
CA LEU A 72 -35.63 1.54 -14.75
C LEU A 72 -35.37 2.01 -13.31
N ALA A 73 -36.42 2.33 -12.55
CA ALA A 73 -36.32 2.70 -11.14
C ALA A 73 -35.76 1.55 -10.29
N ALA A 74 -36.19 0.31 -10.52
CA ALA A 74 -35.65 -0.86 -9.83
C ALA A 74 -34.16 -1.08 -10.15
N LEU A 75 -33.74 -0.89 -11.41
CA LEU A 75 -32.32 -0.97 -11.80
C LEU A 75 -31.49 0.14 -11.16
N ALA A 76 -32.01 1.38 -11.09
CA ALA A 76 -31.35 2.48 -10.41
C ALA A 76 -31.18 2.20 -8.91
N ALA A 77 -32.25 1.78 -8.22
CA ALA A 77 -32.21 1.42 -6.80
C ALA A 77 -31.27 0.23 -6.52
N ALA A 78 -31.18 -0.74 -7.44
CA ALA A 78 -30.24 -1.85 -7.32
C ALA A 78 -28.77 -1.40 -7.48
N ARG A 79 -28.49 -0.45 -8.37
CA ARG A 79 -27.16 0.17 -8.52
C ARG A 79 -26.76 0.94 -7.27
N GLU A 80 -27.64 1.81 -6.77
CA GLU A 80 -27.41 2.58 -5.54
C GLU A 80 -27.19 1.65 -4.33
N LYS A 81 -28.00 0.59 -4.20
CA LYS A 81 -27.80 -0.41 -3.16
C LYS A 81 -26.46 -1.14 -3.30
N LYS A 82 -26.03 -1.45 -4.52
CA LYS A 82 -24.72 -2.08 -4.78
C LYS A 82 -23.59 -1.13 -4.38
N GLU A 83 -23.65 0.13 -4.80
CA GLU A 83 -22.67 1.17 -4.44
C GLU A 83 -22.59 1.38 -2.92
N ARG A 84 -23.73 1.43 -2.22
CA ARG A 84 -23.75 1.53 -0.75
C ARG A 84 -23.11 0.32 -0.08
N LEU A 85 -23.51 -0.89 -0.46
CA LEU A 85 -22.93 -2.13 0.10
C LEU A 85 -21.42 -2.22 -0.16
N HIS A 86 -20.99 -1.69 -1.30
CA HIS A 86 -19.60 -1.60 -1.68
C HIS A 86 -18.83 -0.63 -0.76
N SER A 87 -19.34 0.58 -0.56
CA SER A 87 -18.80 1.55 0.40
C SER A 87 -18.74 0.97 1.83
N ASP A 88 -19.83 0.36 2.30
CA ASP A 88 -19.90 -0.23 3.66
C ASP A 88 -18.83 -1.31 3.89
N ARG A 89 -18.51 -2.08 2.84
CA ARG A 89 -17.47 -3.12 2.87
C ARG A 89 -16.09 -2.48 3.02
N PHE A 90 -15.77 -1.44 2.26
CA PHE A 90 -14.49 -0.74 2.37
C PHE A 90 -14.30 -0.14 3.75
N ASP A 91 -15.29 0.59 4.23
CA ASP A 91 -15.24 1.21 5.54
C ASP A 91 -15.03 0.17 6.64
N ARG A 92 -15.59 -1.04 6.48
CA ARG A 92 -15.35 -2.14 7.43
C ARG A 92 -13.90 -2.60 7.45
N HIS A 93 -13.28 -2.75 6.29
CA HIS A 93 -11.87 -3.17 6.19
C HIS A 93 -10.94 -2.10 6.77
N ILE A 94 -11.14 -0.83 6.38
CA ILE A 94 -10.39 0.30 6.93
C ILE A 94 -10.51 0.34 8.45
N ARG A 95 -11.74 0.30 8.98
CA ARG A 95 -11.98 0.31 10.44
C ARG A 95 -11.34 -0.89 11.16
N ALA A 96 -11.32 -2.07 10.54
CA ALA A 96 -10.67 -3.23 11.13
C ALA A 96 -9.15 -3.04 11.23
N SER A 97 -8.52 -2.51 10.18
CA SER A 97 -7.09 -2.18 10.17
C SER A 97 -6.74 -1.11 11.20
N GLN A 98 -7.55 -0.04 11.28
CA GLN A 98 -7.37 1.03 12.25
C GLN A 98 -7.46 0.53 13.69
N ARG A 99 -8.51 -0.26 14.02
CA ARG A 99 -8.64 -0.90 15.34
C ARG A 99 -7.46 -1.79 15.67
N HIS A 100 -6.97 -2.56 14.70
CA HIS A 100 -5.80 -3.41 14.90
C HIS A 100 -4.57 -2.58 15.24
N THR A 101 -4.30 -1.50 14.51
CA THR A 101 -3.20 -0.57 14.79
C THR A 101 -3.30 0.05 16.18
N LEU A 102 -4.47 0.57 16.57
CA LEU A 102 -4.65 1.17 17.89
C LEU A 102 -4.44 0.15 19.01
N LYS A 103 -4.96 -1.07 18.83
CA LYS A 103 -4.74 -2.17 19.77
C LYS A 103 -3.25 -2.55 19.87
N TRP A 104 -2.57 -2.71 18.73
CA TRP A 104 -1.13 -3.00 18.68
C TRP A 104 -0.32 -1.97 19.46
N ALA A 105 -0.57 -0.67 19.24
CA ALA A 105 0.14 0.40 19.95
C ALA A 105 -0.08 0.32 21.47
N ARG A 106 -1.32 0.10 21.90
CA ARG A 106 -1.68 -0.05 23.32
C ARG A 106 -1.05 -1.29 23.97
N ASP A 107 -1.09 -2.43 23.29
CA ASP A 107 -0.49 -3.68 23.79
C ASP A 107 1.03 -3.54 23.92
N LEU A 108 1.68 -2.92 22.92
CA LEU A 108 3.13 -2.77 22.89
C LEU A 108 3.65 -1.90 24.04
N LEU A 109 2.96 -0.79 24.33
CA LEU A 109 3.32 0.13 25.42
C LEU A 109 3.07 -0.44 26.82
N GLN A 110 2.29 -1.52 26.97
CA GLN A 110 2.13 -2.20 28.27
C GLN A 110 3.41 -2.92 28.71
N VAL A 111 4.30 -3.26 27.78
CA VAL A 111 5.55 -3.98 28.06
C VAL A 111 6.72 -3.22 27.41
N PRO A 112 7.11 -2.05 27.94
CA PRO A 112 8.13 -1.18 27.31
C PRO A 112 9.51 -1.83 27.18
N GLU A 113 9.80 -2.88 27.94
CA GLU A 113 11.04 -3.66 27.82
C GLU A 113 11.05 -4.67 26.66
N SER A 114 9.90 -4.92 26.05
CA SER A 114 9.75 -5.90 24.97
C SER A 114 10.17 -5.35 23.60
N PHE A 115 10.35 -4.04 23.47
CA PHE A 115 10.69 -3.39 22.20
C PHE A 115 11.68 -2.25 22.36
N VAL A 116 12.21 -1.81 21.21
CA VAL A 116 13.03 -0.60 21.07
C VAL A 116 12.56 0.22 19.88
N ILE A 117 12.79 1.53 19.94
CA ILE A 117 12.75 2.38 18.76
C ILE A 117 14.16 2.49 18.19
N LEU A 118 14.32 2.25 16.90
CA LEU A 118 15.58 2.40 16.17
C LEU A 118 15.43 3.45 15.08
N ASP A 119 16.46 4.29 14.94
CA ASP A 119 16.60 5.25 13.83
C ASP A 119 18.07 5.31 13.42
N THR A 120 18.32 5.45 12.12
CA THR A 120 19.66 5.56 11.55
C THR A 120 19.86 6.87 10.81
N SER A 121 21.08 7.41 10.89
CA SER A 121 21.57 8.44 9.97
C SER A 121 22.57 7.81 9.01
N THR A 122 22.61 8.26 7.76
CA THR A 122 23.39 7.60 6.70
C THR A 122 24.25 8.59 5.92
N THR A 123 25.31 8.10 5.24
CA THR A 123 26.16 8.92 4.36
C THR A 123 25.40 9.45 3.15
N SER A 124 24.34 8.76 2.73
CA SER A 124 23.41 9.12 1.65
C SER A 124 22.16 8.24 1.74
N LEU A 125 21.15 8.48 0.89
CA LEU A 125 19.93 7.66 0.87
C LEU A 125 20.21 6.15 0.69
N GLU A 126 21.23 5.80 -0.10
CA GLU A 126 21.67 4.42 -0.31
C GLU A 126 23.02 4.13 0.36
N GLY A 127 23.41 4.98 1.30
CA GLY A 127 24.72 4.97 1.94
C GLY A 127 24.85 4.06 3.15
N GLU A 128 26.00 4.20 3.79
CA GLU A 128 26.38 3.53 5.02
C GLU A 128 25.78 4.23 6.24
N VAL A 129 25.48 3.50 7.31
CA VAL A 129 25.04 4.07 8.57
C VAL A 129 26.18 4.79 9.29
N ILE A 130 25.98 6.08 9.58
CA ILE A 130 26.93 6.96 10.30
C ILE A 130 26.48 7.30 11.73
N ARG A 131 25.23 6.97 12.09
CA ARG A 131 24.75 7.04 13.48
C ARG A 131 23.65 6.02 13.70
N ILE A 132 23.70 5.31 14.82
CA ILE A 132 22.65 4.38 15.27
C ILE A 132 22.10 4.89 16.59
N THR A 133 20.82 5.19 16.61
CA THR A 133 20.10 5.49 17.84
C THR A 133 19.14 4.36 18.17
N VAL A 134 19.18 3.89 19.41
CA VAL A 134 18.23 2.92 19.96
C VAL A 134 17.68 3.44 21.29
N LEU A 135 16.36 3.64 21.32
CA LEU A 135 15.63 3.98 22.54
C LEU A 135 14.88 2.75 23.05
N SER A 136 14.80 2.58 24.36
CA SER A 136 13.84 1.67 24.99
C SER A 136 12.40 2.15 24.77
N GLY A 137 11.42 1.27 25.00
CA GLY A 137 10.00 1.65 24.96
C GLY A 137 9.59 2.71 25.99
N SER A 138 10.43 3.00 26.99
CA SER A 138 10.25 4.10 27.95
C SER A 138 10.96 5.40 27.55
N GLY A 139 11.67 5.42 26.41
CA GLY A 139 12.36 6.60 25.88
C GLY A 139 13.76 6.84 26.43
N VAL A 140 14.30 5.90 27.22
CA VAL A 140 15.71 5.91 27.64
C VAL A 140 16.59 5.47 26.47
N ALA A 141 17.64 6.22 26.17
CA ALA A 141 18.63 5.84 25.16
C ALA A 141 19.45 4.64 25.65
N LEU A 142 19.38 3.53 24.91
CA LEU A 142 20.15 2.32 25.14
C LEU A 142 21.44 2.29 24.31
N LEU A 143 21.42 2.97 23.16
CA LEU A 143 22.56 3.20 22.29
C LEU A 143 22.35 4.52 21.54
N ASP A 144 23.39 5.34 21.49
CA ASP A 144 23.50 6.48 20.59
C ASP A 144 24.97 6.57 20.18
N GLN A 145 25.29 6.07 18.99
CA GLN A 145 26.67 5.92 18.54
C GLN A 145 26.82 6.51 17.14
N ARG A 146 27.71 7.50 17.01
CA ARG A 146 28.23 7.97 15.73
C ARG A 146 29.30 6.99 15.23
N LEU A 147 29.43 6.85 13.92
CA LEU A 147 30.30 5.85 13.31
C LEU A 147 31.18 6.49 12.25
N CYS A 148 32.44 6.06 12.19
CA CYS A 148 33.34 6.45 11.10
C CYS A 148 32.95 5.65 9.84
N PRO A 149 32.47 6.30 8.77
CA PRO A 149 32.15 5.62 7.52
C PRO A 149 33.41 5.23 6.75
N LEU A 150 33.30 4.24 5.86
CA LEU A 150 34.38 3.88 4.94
C LEU A 150 34.48 4.84 3.73
N GLY A 151 33.40 5.56 3.43
CA GLY A 151 33.31 6.54 2.35
C GLY A 151 33.05 7.96 2.86
N GLU A 152 32.86 8.88 1.91
CA GLU A 152 32.49 10.27 2.22
C GLU A 152 31.01 10.39 2.59
N VAL A 153 30.65 11.47 3.30
CA VAL A 153 29.27 11.85 3.58
C VAL A 153 28.80 12.81 2.49
N ASP A 154 27.70 12.50 1.82
CA ASP A 154 27.10 13.38 0.81
C ASP A 154 26.67 14.70 1.45
N GLN A 155 26.81 15.79 0.68
CA GLN A 155 26.47 17.13 1.16
C GLN A 155 25.00 17.23 1.62
N ASP A 156 24.08 16.58 0.92
CA ASP A 156 22.66 16.56 1.27
C ASP A 156 22.42 15.81 2.59
N ALA A 157 23.11 14.68 2.79
CA ALA A 157 23.03 13.93 4.04
C ALA A 157 23.61 14.74 5.22
N GLN A 158 24.73 15.45 5.01
CA GLN A 158 25.30 16.36 6.00
C GLN A 158 24.32 17.49 6.35
N GLN A 159 23.62 18.07 5.38
CA GLN A 159 22.63 19.12 5.63
C GLN A 159 21.43 18.61 6.45
N ILE A 160 20.98 17.38 6.20
CA ILE A 160 19.84 16.78 6.90
C ILE A 160 20.22 16.38 8.33
N HIS A 161 21.36 15.69 8.48
CA HIS A 161 21.75 15.04 9.73
C HIS A 161 22.67 15.91 10.61
N GLY A 162 23.33 16.92 10.03
CA GLY A 162 24.29 17.77 10.71
C GLY A 162 25.59 17.05 11.10
N LEU A 163 25.95 15.98 10.40
CA LEU A 163 27.17 15.19 10.64
C LEU A 163 28.05 15.20 9.39
N GLY A 164 29.25 15.77 9.51
CA GLY A 164 30.27 15.72 8.47
C GLY A 164 31.42 14.77 8.82
N MET A 165 32.37 14.60 7.92
CA MET A 165 33.56 13.77 8.19
C MET A 165 34.37 14.27 9.41
N GLU A 166 34.37 15.57 9.69
CA GLU A 166 35.00 16.16 10.87
C GLU A 166 34.41 15.67 12.20
N ASP A 167 33.11 15.30 12.22
CA ASP A 167 32.45 14.73 13.39
C ASP A 167 32.66 13.21 13.53
N LEU A 168 33.03 12.55 12.43
CA LEU A 168 32.93 11.09 12.29
C LEU A 168 34.29 10.39 12.19
N GLN A 169 35.34 11.06 11.71
CA GLN A 169 36.64 10.44 11.43
C GLN A 169 37.29 9.75 12.65
N ASP A 170 37.04 10.27 13.86
CA ASP A 170 37.60 9.75 15.12
C ASP A 170 36.62 8.82 15.86
N GLN A 171 35.47 8.50 15.26
CA GLN A 171 34.46 7.60 15.82
C GLN A 171 34.82 6.13 15.50
N PRO A 172 34.30 5.16 16.27
CA PRO A 172 34.48 3.75 15.94
C PRO A 172 33.80 3.39 14.62
N MET A 173 34.34 2.40 13.91
CA MET A 173 33.70 1.79 12.75
C MET A 173 32.49 0.94 13.15
N PHE A 174 31.57 0.70 12.22
CA PHE A 174 30.41 -0.17 12.46
C PHE A 174 30.81 -1.58 12.93
N SER A 175 31.88 -2.15 12.38
CA SER A 175 32.43 -3.45 12.80
C SER A 175 32.84 -3.52 14.26
N GLU A 176 33.35 -2.42 14.82
CA GLU A 176 33.78 -2.33 16.23
C GLU A 176 32.59 -2.25 17.19
N VAL A 177 31.48 -1.63 16.76
CA VAL A 177 30.28 -1.43 17.57
C VAL A 177 29.27 -2.57 17.37
N TRP A 178 29.44 -3.42 16.36
CA TRP A 178 28.44 -4.43 15.98
C TRP A 178 28.00 -5.32 17.15
N ALA A 179 28.93 -5.78 17.98
CA ALA A 179 28.61 -6.61 19.15
C ALA A 179 27.68 -5.89 20.15
N GLN A 180 27.87 -4.57 20.33
CA GLN A 180 27.01 -3.73 21.17
C GLN A 180 25.63 -3.56 20.54
N VAL A 181 25.54 -3.28 19.23
CA VAL A 181 24.26 -3.23 18.49
C VAL A 181 23.51 -4.54 18.66
N GLN A 182 24.20 -5.67 18.50
CA GLN A 182 23.60 -6.99 18.65
C GLN A 182 23.00 -7.21 20.03
N GLN A 183 23.75 -6.84 21.06
CA GLN A 183 23.33 -6.99 22.45
C GLN A 183 22.13 -6.10 22.78
N THR A 184 22.12 -4.85 22.32
CA THR A 184 21.03 -3.90 22.55
C THR A 184 19.71 -4.36 21.91
N LEU A 185 19.75 -4.95 20.71
CA LEU A 185 18.57 -5.40 19.98
C LEU A 185 18.13 -6.83 20.33
N ARG A 186 18.90 -7.57 21.16
CA ARG A 186 18.63 -8.97 21.47
C ARG A 186 17.31 -9.13 22.25
N GLY A 187 16.47 -10.07 21.83
CA GLY A 187 15.20 -10.42 22.49
C GLY A 187 14.05 -9.41 22.34
N LYS A 188 14.27 -8.24 21.74
CA LYS A 188 13.28 -7.16 21.60
C LYS A 188 12.65 -7.07 20.20
N LEU A 189 11.42 -6.58 20.09
CA LEU A 189 10.86 -6.10 18.83
C LEU A 189 11.58 -4.80 18.44
N ILE A 190 11.96 -4.65 17.19
CA ILE A 190 12.58 -3.43 16.66
C ILE A 190 11.49 -2.66 15.94
N VAL A 191 11.17 -1.47 16.45
CA VAL A 191 10.24 -0.56 15.79
C VAL A 191 11.06 0.56 15.20
N ALA A 192 10.90 0.79 13.90
CA ALA A 192 11.48 1.93 13.21
C ALA A 192 10.36 2.67 12.49
N TYR A 193 10.56 3.96 12.22
CA TYR A 193 9.52 4.69 11.49
C TYR A 193 9.37 4.10 10.08
N ASN A 194 10.46 4.01 9.34
CA ASN A 194 10.52 3.30 8.06
C ASN A 194 11.43 2.07 8.20
N GLU A 195 10.88 0.97 8.70
CA GLU A 195 11.67 -0.23 9.02
C GLU A 195 12.43 -0.80 7.83
N ASP A 196 11.82 -0.77 6.64
CA ASP A 196 12.45 -1.28 5.43
C ASP A 196 13.72 -0.48 5.11
N PHE A 197 13.68 0.85 5.25
CA PHE A 197 14.87 1.70 5.10
C PHE A 197 15.95 1.35 6.13
N ASP A 198 15.67 1.49 7.43
CA ASP A 198 16.67 1.30 8.49
C ASP A 198 17.29 -0.10 8.46
N ARG A 199 16.46 -1.13 8.25
CA ARG A 199 16.93 -2.51 8.17
C ARG A 199 17.81 -2.74 6.95
N ASP A 200 17.46 -2.17 5.80
CA ASP A 200 18.25 -2.31 4.58
C ASP A 200 19.57 -1.55 4.70
N ARG A 201 19.59 -0.36 5.31
CA ARG A 201 20.82 0.40 5.60
C ARG A 201 21.76 -0.34 6.55
N LEU A 202 21.22 -0.99 7.60
CA LEU A 202 22.01 -1.85 8.48
C LEU A 202 22.57 -3.09 7.77
N ARG A 203 21.80 -3.70 6.86
CA ARG A 203 22.27 -4.84 6.06
C ARG A 203 23.37 -4.44 5.09
N TYR A 204 23.22 -3.30 4.42
CA TYR A 204 24.22 -2.74 3.53
C TYR A 204 25.52 -2.44 4.28
N THR A 205 25.41 -1.71 5.40
CA THR A 205 26.56 -1.36 6.25
C THR A 205 27.28 -2.60 6.78
N ARG A 206 26.53 -3.62 7.21
CA ARG A 206 27.10 -4.93 7.60
C ARG A 206 27.95 -5.53 6.49
N ASP A 207 27.40 -5.63 5.28
CA ASP A 207 28.08 -6.24 4.14
C ASP A 207 29.34 -5.45 3.76
N LEU A 208 29.24 -4.12 3.80
CA LEU A 208 30.36 -3.21 3.55
C LEU A 208 31.51 -3.40 4.56
N HIS A 209 31.19 -3.65 5.83
CA HIS A 209 32.16 -3.92 6.90
C HIS A 209 32.61 -5.40 6.98
N GLY A 210 32.21 -6.26 6.03
CA GLY A 210 32.64 -7.66 6.00
C GLY A 210 32.09 -8.53 7.15
N ILE A 211 31.02 -8.09 7.81
CA ILE A 211 30.39 -8.86 8.90
C ILE A 211 29.51 -9.95 8.29
N SER A 212 29.66 -11.19 8.77
CA SER A 212 28.94 -12.33 8.19
C SER A 212 27.42 -12.22 8.34
N ARG A 213 26.67 -12.81 7.40
CA ARG A 213 25.20 -12.80 7.42
C ARG A 213 24.64 -13.57 8.62
N GLU A 214 25.34 -14.63 9.03
CA GLU A 214 25.02 -15.43 10.21
C GLU A 214 25.12 -14.59 11.49
N ALA A 215 26.00 -13.59 11.50
CA ALA A 215 26.13 -12.63 12.58
C ALA A 215 25.03 -11.55 12.57
N PHE A 216 24.07 -11.55 11.64
CA PHE A 216 22.92 -10.63 11.60
C PHE A 216 21.60 -11.30 12.00
N PRO A 217 21.36 -11.54 13.30
CA PRO A 217 20.24 -12.36 13.79
C PRO A 217 18.90 -11.60 13.90
N PHE A 218 18.66 -10.64 13.00
CA PHE A 218 17.45 -9.79 13.00
C PHE A 218 16.56 -10.12 11.80
N PRO A 219 15.74 -11.19 11.87
CA PRO A 219 14.82 -11.54 10.81
C PRO A 219 13.70 -10.48 10.69
N ARG A 220 13.13 -10.31 9.49
CA ARG A 220 12.04 -9.36 9.21
C ARG A 220 10.89 -9.43 10.21
N LYS A 221 10.53 -10.62 10.70
CA LYS A 221 9.48 -10.84 11.72
C LYS A 221 9.72 -10.17 13.08
N ARG A 222 10.90 -9.59 13.32
CA ARG A 222 11.24 -8.82 14.53
C ARG A 222 11.25 -7.31 14.29
N TRP A 223 10.83 -6.87 13.11
CA TRP A 223 10.70 -5.48 12.74
C TRP A 223 9.22 -5.15 12.58
N ASP A 224 8.80 -4.02 13.14
CA ASP A 224 7.50 -3.41 12.89
C ASP A 224 7.70 -2.00 12.31
N CYS A 225 6.92 -1.68 11.28
CA CYS A 225 6.97 -0.41 10.57
C CYS A 225 5.95 0.57 11.17
N LEU A 226 6.42 1.54 11.95
CA LEU A 226 5.52 2.52 12.57
C LEU A 226 4.87 3.45 11.52
N MET A 227 5.51 3.68 10.37
CA MET A 227 4.92 4.42 9.25
C MET A 227 3.68 3.72 8.71
N THR A 228 3.71 2.41 8.50
CA THR A 228 2.51 1.64 8.07
C THR A 228 1.37 1.78 9.07
N HIS A 229 1.67 1.72 10.37
CA HIS A 229 0.67 1.95 11.42
C HIS A 229 0.14 3.39 11.39
N ALA A 230 1.01 4.38 11.27
CA ALA A 230 0.59 5.79 11.20
C ALA A 230 -0.26 6.08 9.96
N SER A 231 0.15 5.58 8.79
CA SER A 231 -0.58 5.69 7.53
C SER A 231 -1.95 5.02 7.59
N CYS A 232 -2.09 3.87 8.25
CA CYS A 232 -3.40 3.24 8.50
C CYS A 232 -4.41 4.19 9.19
N ILE A 233 -3.92 5.10 10.05
CA ILE A 233 -4.77 6.06 10.78
C ILE A 233 -4.97 7.39 10.04
N LEU A 234 -3.98 7.82 9.24
CA LEU A 234 -3.87 9.18 8.71
C LEU A 234 -3.90 9.28 7.18
N GLY A 235 -3.40 8.26 6.49
CA GLY A 235 -3.28 8.23 5.04
C GLY A 235 -4.58 7.82 4.36
N ASP A 236 -4.71 8.22 3.10
CA ASP A 236 -5.85 7.81 2.28
C ASP A 236 -5.73 6.33 1.89
N PRO A 237 -6.82 5.55 1.92
CA PRO A 237 -6.77 4.12 1.62
C PRO A 237 -6.52 3.86 0.13
N GLU A 238 -5.64 2.91 -0.16
CA GLU A 238 -5.33 2.47 -1.52
C GLU A 238 -5.98 1.12 -1.83
N PHE A 239 -6.51 0.97 -3.05
CA PHE A 239 -7.23 -0.23 -3.49
C PHE A 239 -6.68 -0.79 -4.80
N ASP A 240 -6.68 -2.11 -4.93
CA ASP A 240 -6.34 -2.79 -6.20
C ASP A 240 -7.49 -2.78 -7.23
N GLU A 241 -7.25 -3.35 -8.41
CA GLU A 241 -8.25 -3.49 -9.48
C GLU A 241 -9.47 -4.36 -9.10
N TYR A 242 -9.37 -5.12 -8.01
CA TYR A 242 -10.42 -5.96 -7.45
C TYR A 242 -11.10 -5.33 -6.23
N GLU A 243 -10.85 -4.04 -5.99
CA GLU A 243 -11.46 -3.29 -4.89
C GLU A 243 -11.10 -3.92 -3.52
N GLN A 244 -9.86 -4.38 -3.37
CA GLN A 244 -9.30 -4.83 -2.09
C GLN A 244 -8.38 -3.76 -1.52
N LEU A 245 -8.53 -3.47 -0.23
CA LEU A 245 -7.62 -2.56 0.49
C LEU A 245 -6.22 -3.18 0.49
N ILE A 246 -5.26 -2.49 -0.11
CA ILE A 246 -3.87 -2.97 -0.22
C ILE A 246 -2.93 -2.25 0.74
N ASP A 247 -3.06 -0.93 0.89
CA ASP A 247 -2.23 -0.11 1.77
C ASP A 247 -2.94 1.23 2.07
N PHE A 248 -2.21 2.16 2.68
CA PHE A 248 -2.60 3.54 2.90
C PHE A 248 -1.47 4.46 2.44
N GLU A 249 -1.82 5.64 1.93
CA GLU A 249 -0.84 6.63 1.50
C GLU A 249 0.16 6.93 2.62
N TYR A 250 1.44 6.98 2.25
CA TYR A 250 2.51 7.17 3.22
C TYR A 250 2.50 8.57 3.83
N VAL A 251 2.56 8.60 5.16
CA VAL A 251 2.67 9.82 5.95
C VAL A 251 4.09 9.90 6.49
N SER A 252 4.72 11.07 6.40
CA SER A 252 6.07 11.28 6.98
C SER A 252 6.03 11.33 8.50
N LEU A 253 7.16 11.03 9.17
CA LEU A 253 7.27 11.02 10.64
C LEU A 253 6.71 12.28 11.30
N TRP A 254 7.13 13.43 10.76
CA TRP A 254 6.74 14.73 11.28
C TRP A 254 5.26 15.05 11.00
N ALA A 255 4.76 14.71 9.81
CA ALA A 255 3.34 14.85 9.49
C ALA A 255 2.49 13.94 10.38
N ALA A 256 2.92 12.71 10.63
CA ALA A 256 2.20 11.77 11.48
C ALA A 256 2.11 12.29 12.91
N ARG A 257 3.25 12.73 13.48
CA ARG A 257 3.28 13.34 14.81
C ARG A 257 2.37 14.57 14.89
N HIS A 258 2.49 15.49 13.93
CA HIS A 258 1.68 16.72 13.88
C HIS A 258 0.18 16.41 13.85
N GLN A 259 -0.26 15.59 12.89
CA GLN A 259 -1.68 15.30 12.68
C GLN A 259 -2.28 14.54 13.86
N MET A 260 -1.55 13.58 14.45
CA MET A 260 -2.04 12.85 15.63
C MET A 260 -2.15 13.73 16.87
N ALA A 261 -1.16 14.60 17.12
CA ALA A 261 -1.22 15.55 18.23
C ALA A 261 -2.39 16.52 18.05
N SER A 262 -2.59 17.02 16.83
CA SER A 262 -3.72 17.90 16.48
C SER A 262 -5.07 17.23 16.75
N ARG A 263 -5.24 15.93 16.42
CA ARG A 263 -6.46 15.16 16.73
C ARG A 263 -6.76 15.07 18.23
N LEU A 264 -5.75 15.21 19.10
CA LEU A 264 -5.88 15.21 20.56
C LEU A 264 -5.93 16.62 21.18
N GLY A 265 -5.85 17.68 20.35
CA GLY A 265 -5.76 19.07 20.85
C GLY A 265 -4.42 19.40 21.52
N GLU A 266 -3.38 18.61 21.27
CA GLU A 266 -2.03 18.82 21.81
C GLU A 266 -1.24 19.80 20.94
N ALA A 267 -0.49 20.71 21.58
CA ALA A 267 0.32 21.70 20.89
C ALA A 267 1.51 21.06 20.14
N GLU A 268 2.01 21.77 19.13
CA GLU A 268 3.30 21.43 18.55
C GLU A 268 4.44 21.74 19.54
N PRO A 269 5.42 20.83 19.68
CA PRO A 269 6.58 21.05 20.48
C PRO A 269 7.50 22.02 19.72
N ASP A 270 8.12 22.91 20.47
CA ASP A 270 9.14 23.82 19.96
C ASP A 270 10.43 23.01 19.74
N ILE A 271 10.54 22.35 18.58
CA ILE A 271 11.70 21.50 18.27
C ILE A 271 12.59 22.18 17.25
N LEU A 272 13.88 22.26 17.62
CA LEU A 272 14.99 22.71 16.79
C LEU A 272 14.96 22.06 15.40
N ARG A 273 15.27 22.85 14.36
CA ARG A 273 15.28 22.45 12.93
C ARG A 273 16.18 21.26 12.56
N ILE A 274 16.98 20.73 13.48
CA ILE A 274 17.96 19.68 13.20
C ILE A 274 17.29 18.31 13.36
N ARG A 275 17.20 17.56 12.26
CA ARG A 275 16.60 16.22 12.19
C ARG A 275 17.67 15.16 12.37
N ASP A 276 18.24 15.08 13.57
CA ASP A 276 19.15 13.99 13.91
C ASP A 276 18.39 12.72 14.33
N SER A 277 19.08 11.58 14.33
CA SER A 277 18.43 10.29 14.63
C SER A 277 17.93 10.15 16.06
N VAL A 278 18.44 10.95 17.02
CA VAL A 278 17.91 10.98 18.38
C VAL A 278 16.57 11.67 18.44
N VAL A 279 16.45 12.83 17.78
CA VAL A 279 15.18 13.54 17.65
C VAL A 279 14.17 12.66 16.92
N ASN A 280 14.55 12.05 15.79
CA ASN A 280 13.65 11.18 15.02
C ASN A 280 13.18 9.97 15.85
N ALA A 281 14.07 9.28 16.55
CA ALA A 281 13.68 8.15 17.41
C ALA A 281 12.73 8.59 18.55
N ARG A 282 12.94 9.77 19.13
CA ARG A 282 12.02 10.31 20.15
C ARG A 282 10.65 10.65 19.56
N VAL A 283 10.61 11.27 18.39
CA VAL A 283 9.36 11.59 17.68
C VAL A 283 8.64 10.31 17.26
N ALA A 284 9.37 9.27 16.85
CA ALA A 284 8.78 7.97 16.55
C ALA A 284 8.16 7.32 17.80
N LEU A 285 8.84 7.36 18.95
CA LEU A 285 8.24 6.91 20.21
C LEU A 285 6.98 7.73 20.57
N GLU A 286 7.03 9.05 20.35
CA GLU A 286 5.88 9.93 20.58
C GLU A 286 4.70 9.58 19.65
N VAL A 287 4.94 9.29 18.37
CA VAL A 287 3.90 8.81 17.44
C VAL A 287 3.26 7.52 17.94
N LEU A 288 4.06 6.56 18.44
CA LEU A 288 3.53 5.33 19.05
C LEU A 288 2.65 5.63 20.28
N GLN A 289 3.08 6.56 21.14
CA GLN A 289 2.30 6.99 22.31
C GLN A 289 1.02 7.73 21.92
N LEU A 290 1.07 8.56 20.88
CA LEU A 290 -0.08 9.25 20.32
C LEU A 290 -1.09 8.26 19.72
N LEU A 291 -0.62 7.25 18.98
CA LEU A 291 -1.46 6.17 18.46
C LEU A 291 -2.23 5.48 19.59
N ALA A 292 -1.55 5.10 20.68
CA ALA A 292 -2.20 4.40 21.78
C ALA A 292 -3.30 5.23 22.47
N ARG A 293 -3.16 6.57 22.45
CA ARG A 293 -4.12 7.54 23.00
C ARG A 293 -5.25 7.93 22.04
N GLN A 294 -5.13 7.63 20.74
CA GLN A 294 -6.25 7.85 19.82
C GLN A 294 -7.45 7.01 20.26
N VAL A 295 -8.62 7.62 20.22
CA VAL A 295 -9.89 6.92 20.40
C VAL A 295 -10.19 6.19 19.10
N ASP A 296 -10.83 5.01 19.18
CA ASP A 296 -11.44 4.44 17.99
C ASP A 296 -12.44 5.49 17.47
N PRO A 297 -12.31 6.01 16.22
CA PRO A 297 -13.17 7.06 15.70
C PRO A 297 -14.68 6.77 15.79
N GLN A 298 -15.05 5.53 16.12
CA GLN A 298 -16.43 5.06 16.22
C GLN A 298 -16.69 4.18 17.48
N GLU A 299 -15.84 4.20 18.52
CA GLU A 299 -16.23 3.62 19.84
C GLU A 299 -17.43 4.43 20.38
N PRO A 300 -18.56 3.80 20.75
CA PRO A 300 -19.63 4.53 21.42
C PRO A 300 -19.08 5.09 22.73
N ALA A 301 -19.25 6.41 22.91
CA ALA A 301 -18.92 7.11 24.15
C ALA A 301 -19.68 6.54 25.36
#